data_AF-U1HP38-F1
#
_entry.id   AF-U1HP38-F1
#
_cell.length_a   1.000
_cell.length_b   1.000
_cell.length_c   1.000
_cell.angle_alpha   90.00
_cell.angle_beta   90.00
_cell.angle_gamma   90.00
#
_symmetry.space_group_name_H-M   'P 1'
#
loop_
_entity.id
_entity.type
_entity.pdbx_description
1 polymer ?
#
loop_
_entity_poly.entity_id
_entity_poly.type
_entity_poly.pdbx_seq_one_letter_code
_entity_poly.pdbx_strand_id
1 'polypeptide(L)'
;MELSIGLPANPTSSQTGTFYFAYGSNLSPEQMAGRCPEYPATSSIPVAIARLDGWRWIICGRGYANVVPSPRRSPQSGVAPKLKSRSESDQDGEHDQHPHPATAPASDVEQKADSPGTFHEDDDSSVVWGLIYNLTAGSESILDGYEGHHTYRNPTPTPNPSPDAEEVRRKPFLQGTWDYNKLYLPVRVTKWLQDPVTYGVVGSKSYAPEARSKSENADQAAEMETGITALVYVDELRTSPGPVKPEYVGRMNRAIRQSVELGIPRGWVERVMRRWIVEGVEVGERGYLGRSDGHWKGDEYRTDGETINQD
;
A
#
# COMPACT_ATOMS: atom_id res chain seq x y z
N MET A 1 -13.91 35.17 27.62
CA MET A 1 -14.28 34.71 26.27
C MET A 1 -13.09 33.93 25.75
N GLU A 2 -13.15 32.60 25.79
CA GLU A 2 -12.13 31.80 25.11
C GLU A 2 -12.43 31.76 23.62
N LEU A 3 -11.43 32.06 22.80
CA LEU A 3 -11.50 31.85 21.37
C LEU A 3 -11.34 30.35 21.11
N SER A 4 -12.47 29.65 21.01
CA SER A 4 -12.51 28.31 20.42
C SER A 4 -12.13 28.42 18.93
N ILE A 5 -10.83 28.26 18.65
CA ILE A 5 -10.33 28.12 17.28
C ILE A 5 -10.70 26.70 16.85
N GLY A 6 -11.83 26.58 16.16
CA GLY A 6 -12.43 25.30 15.78
C GLY A 6 -11.54 24.51 14.83
N LEU A 7 -10.72 23.61 15.39
CA LEU A 7 -10.25 22.45 14.66
C LEU A 7 -11.48 21.57 14.34
N PRO A 8 -11.66 21.07 13.10
CA PRO A 8 -12.69 20.07 12.85
C PRO A 8 -12.44 18.86 13.76
N ALA A 9 -13.49 18.40 14.45
CA ALA A 9 -13.42 17.35 15.47
C ALA A 9 -13.07 15.96 14.91
N ASN A 10 -12.98 15.84 13.58
CA ASN A 10 -12.54 14.65 12.86
C ASN A 10 -11.26 15.00 12.06
N PRO A 11 -10.15 14.28 12.23
CA PRO A 11 -8.93 14.47 11.44
C PRO A 11 -9.04 13.93 10.00
N THR A 12 -10.12 13.24 9.64
CA THR A 12 -10.38 12.72 8.28
C THR A 12 -11.44 13.56 7.54
N SER A 13 -11.55 13.38 6.22
CA SER A 13 -12.49 14.15 5.39
C SER A 13 -13.96 13.70 5.48
N SER A 14 -14.28 12.65 6.24
CA SER A 14 -15.67 12.21 6.43
C SER A 14 -16.36 13.01 7.53
N GLN A 15 -17.62 13.37 7.29
CA GLN A 15 -18.47 14.05 8.27
C GLN A 15 -19.31 13.05 9.10
N THR A 16 -19.34 11.77 8.73
CA THR A 16 -20.22 10.75 9.34
C THR A 16 -19.48 9.61 10.04
N GLY A 17 -18.15 9.62 10.02
CA GLY A 17 -17.28 8.61 10.63
C GLY A 17 -15.82 8.88 10.29
N THR A 18 -14.91 7.96 10.60
CA THR A 18 -13.49 8.09 10.28
C THR A 18 -13.21 7.38 8.97
N PHE A 19 -12.74 8.10 7.93
CA PHE A 19 -12.25 7.43 6.73
C PHE A 19 -10.96 6.67 7.05
N TYR A 20 -10.95 5.36 6.82
CA TYR A 20 -9.80 4.49 7.05
C TYR A 20 -9.30 3.90 5.72
N PHE A 21 -8.01 4.09 5.43
CA PHE A 21 -7.34 3.55 4.25
C PHE A 21 -6.66 2.21 4.58
N ALA A 22 -7.25 1.13 4.10
CA ALA A 22 -6.74 -0.23 4.25
C ALA A 22 -5.78 -0.59 3.10
N TYR A 23 -4.58 -1.05 3.45
CA TYR A 23 -3.55 -1.51 2.49
C TYR A 23 -2.98 -2.92 2.81
N GLY A 24 -3.37 -3.51 3.94
CA GLY A 24 -2.99 -4.86 4.37
C GLY A 24 -4.17 -5.83 4.28
N SER A 25 -4.24 -6.80 5.19
CA SER A 25 -5.31 -7.81 5.22
C SER A 25 -6.74 -7.26 5.33
N ASN A 26 -6.90 -6.01 5.78
CA ASN A 26 -8.19 -5.29 5.81
C ASN A 26 -8.67 -4.82 4.41
N LEU A 27 -7.89 -5.09 3.36
CA LEU A 27 -8.35 -5.08 1.97
C LEU A 27 -9.44 -6.13 1.68
N SER A 28 -9.64 -7.09 2.59
CA SER A 28 -10.76 -8.04 2.60
C SER A 28 -11.98 -7.44 3.31
N PRO A 29 -13.12 -7.19 2.61
CA PRO A 29 -14.37 -6.77 3.26
C PRO A 29 -14.90 -7.81 4.24
N GLU A 30 -14.71 -9.11 3.97
CA GLU A 30 -15.04 -10.20 4.89
C GLU A 30 -14.21 -10.14 6.18
N GLN A 31 -12.91 -9.82 6.10
CA GLN A 31 -12.10 -9.61 7.31
C GLN A 31 -12.58 -8.38 8.08
N MET A 32 -12.94 -7.29 7.39
CA MET A 32 -13.52 -6.12 8.04
C MET A 32 -14.87 -6.44 8.70
N ALA A 33 -15.73 -7.26 8.08
CA ALA A 33 -16.98 -7.72 8.68
C ALA A 33 -16.74 -8.58 9.94
N GLY A 34 -15.75 -9.47 9.91
CA GLY A 34 -15.34 -10.25 11.08
C GLY A 34 -14.71 -9.43 12.21
N ARG A 35 -14.05 -8.30 11.89
CA ARG A 35 -13.46 -7.39 12.87
C ARG A 35 -14.44 -6.38 13.45
N CYS A 36 -15.43 -5.93 12.67
CA CYS A 36 -16.41 -4.91 13.05
C CYS A 36 -17.85 -5.46 13.09
N PRO A 37 -18.14 -6.54 13.86
CA PRO A 37 -19.39 -7.29 13.79
C PRO A 37 -20.63 -6.51 14.26
N GLU A 38 -20.45 -5.43 15.02
CA GLU A 38 -21.53 -4.56 15.50
C GLU A 38 -22.02 -3.55 14.43
N TYR A 39 -21.17 -3.25 13.43
CA TYR A 39 -21.44 -2.24 12.41
C TYR A 39 -21.08 -2.71 10.97
N PRO A 40 -21.39 -3.95 10.56
CA PRO A 40 -20.93 -4.49 9.28
C PRO A 40 -21.48 -3.71 8.08
N ALA A 41 -22.72 -3.21 8.19
CA ALA A 41 -23.40 -2.45 7.15
C ALA A 41 -22.87 -1.02 6.94
N THR A 42 -21.97 -0.52 7.81
CA THR A 42 -21.40 0.84 7.68
C THR A 42 -19.88 0.84 7.68
N SER A 43 -19.25 0.08 8.57
CA SER A 43 -17.79 0.09 8.77
C SER A 43 -17.05 -1.00 7.99
N SER A 44 -17.77 -1.96 7.41
CA SER A 44 -17.17 -3.09 6.66
C SER A 44 -17.52 -3.12 5.18
N ILE A 45 -18.36 -2.18 4.70
CA ILE A 45 -18.61 -1.97 3.27
C ILE A 45 -17.56 -0.97 2.73
N PRO A 46 -16.77 -1.31 1.70
CA PRO A 46 -15.87 -0.36 1.05
C PRO A 46 -16.63 0.86 0.51
N VAL A 47 -16.05 2.03 0.72
CA VAL A 47 -16.59 3.33 0.28
C VAL A 47 -15.96 3.77 -1.04
N ALA A 48 -14.66 3.52 -1.21
CA ALA A 48 -13.90 3.90 -2.39
C ALA A 48 -12.63 3.06 -2.55
N ILE A 49 -12.06 3.10 -3.76
CA ILE A 49 -10.68 2.72 -4.05
C ILE A 49 -9.85 3.99 -4.10
N ALA A 50 -8.68 3.97 -3.46
CA ALA A 50 -7.79 5.11 -3.39
C ALA A 50 -6.32 4.70 -3.53
N ARG A 51 -5.47 5.70 -3.76
CA ARG A 51 -4.02 5.57 -3.77
C ARG A 51 -3.35 6.53 -2.79
N LEU A 52 -2.28 6.06 -2.17
CA LEU A 52 -1.39 6.79 -1.26
C LEU A 52 -0.04 6.97 -1.97
N ASP A 53 0.27 8.21 -2.36
CA ASP A 53 1.40 8.51 -3.25
C ASP A 53 2.63 9.03 -2.52
N GLY A 54 3.81 8.67 -3.01
CA GLY A 54 5.08 8.91 -2.31
C GLY A 54 5.32 7.91 -1.17
N TRP A 55 4.65 6.76 -1.21
CA TRP A 55 4.76 5.67 -0.24
C TRP A 55 4.99 4.34 -0.95
N ARG A 56 5.74 3.45 -0.32
CA ARG A 56 5.97 2.08 -0.80
C ARG A 56 5.39 1.08 0.20
N TRP A 57 4.78 0.02 -0.30
CA TRP A 57 4.26 -1.09 0.49
C TRP A 57 5.38 -2.10 0.76
N ILE A 58 5.44 -2.62 1.99
CA ILE A 58 6.39 -3.66 2.40
C ILE A 58 5.69 -4.68 3.31
N ILE A 59 6.30 -5.86 3.46
CA ILE A 59 6.16 -6.62 4.70
C ILE A 59 7.25 -6.15 5.65
N CYS A 60 6.90 -5.62 6.83
CA CYS A 60 7.87 -5.13 7.81
C CYS A 60 8.53 -6.27 8.60
N GLY A 61 9.51 -5.94 9.45
CA GLY A 61 10.19 -6.88 10.35
C GLY A 61 9.30 -7.70 11.32
N ARG A 62 8.00 -7.37 11.47
CA ARG A 62 7.02 -8.23 12.19
C ARG A 62 6.38 -9.33 11.32
N GLY A 63 6.60 -9.30 10.00
CA GLY A 63 5.98 -10.18 9.02
C GLY A 63 4.54 -9.84 8.64
N TYR A 64 4.13 -8.58 8.87
CA TYR A 64 2.84 -8.01 8.45
C TYR A 64 3.03 -6.83 7.48
N ALA A 65 1.98 -6.44 6.76
CA ALA A 65 2.05 -5.31 5.84
C ALA A 65 2.33 -3.99 6.57
N ASN A 66 3.11 -3.12 5.95
CA ASN A 66 3.33 -1.74 6.38
C ASN A 66 3.47 -0.84 5.13
N VAL A 67 3.22 0.45 5.30
CA VAL A 67 3.59 1.47 4.32
C VAL A 67 4.69 2.34 4.90
N VAL A 68 5.67 2.69 4.06
CA VAL A 68 6.76 3.59 4.45
C VAL A 68 6.96 4.66 3.38
N PRO A 69 7.43 5.87 3.72
CA PRO A 69 7.72 6.88 2.71
C PRO A 69 8.68 6.36 1.65
N SER A 70 8.36 6.60 0.39
CA SER A 70 9.30 6.40 -0.71
C SER A 70 10.34 7.52 -0.67
N PRO A 71 11.63 7.25 -0.92
CA PRO A 71 12.63 8.30 -1.05
C PRO A 71 12.17 9.32 -2.09
N ARG A 72 12.12 10.61 -1.73
CA ARG A 72 11.80 11.65 -2.70
C ARG A 72 12.86 11.61 -3.80
N ARG A 73 12.46 11.21 -5.01
CA ARG A 73 13.27 11.36 -6.22
C ARG A 73 13.67 12.84 -6.30
N SER A 74 14.96 13.11 -6.10
CA SER A 74 15.47 14.48 -6.19
C SER A 74 15.10 15.04 -7.56
N PRO A 75 14.66 16.32 -7.67
CA PRO A 75 14.55 16.94 -8.98
C PRO A 75 15.92 16.80 -9.65
N GLN A 76 15.98 16.10 -10.79
CA GLN A 76 17.22 15.99 -11.53
C GLN A 76 17.64 17.39 -11.92
N SER A 77 18.71 17.89 -11.29
CA SER A 77 19.32 19.17 -11.66
C SER A 77 19.58 19.12 -13.16
N GLY A 78 19.04 20.10 -13.88
CA GLY A 78 18.93 20.04 -15.33
C GLY A 78 20.29 19.85 -15.99
N VAL A 79 20.58 18.62 -16.43
CA VAL A 79 21.75 18.35 -17.28
C VAL A 79 21.45 18.95 -18.63
N ALA A 80 21.90 20.19 -18.84
CA ALA A 80 21.78 20.87 -20.12
C ALA A 80 22.34 19.98 -21.24
N PRO A 81 21.66 19.88 -22.39
CA PRO A 81 22.13 19.03 -23.47
C PRO A 81 23.50 19.51 -23.96
N LYS A 82 24.52 18.66 -23.83
CA LYS A 82 25.84 18.91 -24.40
C LYS A 82 25.70 19.08 -25.92
N LEU A 83 25.88 20.31 -26.40
CA LEU A 83 26.08 20.60 -27.82
C LEU A 83 27.25 19.74 -28.32
N LYS A 84 27.01 18.89 -29.31
CA LYS A 84 28.08 18.16 -30.00
C LYS A 84 28.85 19.15 -30.87
N SER A 85 30.01 19.61 -30.39
CA SER A 85 30.99 20.28 -31.24
C SER A 85 31.52 19.28 -32.28
N ARG A 86 31.14 19.47 -33.55
CA ARG A 86 31.68 18.73 -34.68
C ARG A 86 33.05 19.31 -35.02
N SER A 87 34.09 18.47 -35.02
CA SER A 87 35.41 18.78 -35.56
C SER A 87 35.85 17.62 -36.44
N GLU A 88 36.07 17.90 -37.71
CA GLU A 88 36.50 16.96 -38.73
C GLU A 88 38.00 17.16 -39.03
N SER A 89 38.76 16.07 -39.04
CA SER A 89 40.02 15.85 -39.77
C SER A 89 40.44 14.40 -39.48
N ASP A 90 40.38 13.45 -40.42
CA ASP A 90 41.20 13.27 -41.64
C ASP A 90 42.62 12.72 -41.40
N GLN A 91 42.89 11.59 -42.09
CA GLN A 91 44.16 11.04 -42.59
C GLN A 91 45.17 10.44 -41.57
N ASP A 92 45.90 9.34 -41.84
CA ASP A 92 45.80 8.29 -42.90
C ASP A 92 46.64 7.04 -42.51
N GLY A 93 46.52 5.90 -43.24
CA GLY A 93 47.51 4.80 -43.13
C GLY A 93 47.08 3.39 -43.60
N GLU A 94 47.65 2.91 -44.70
CA GLU A 94 47.34 1.64 -45.38
C GLU A 94 48.57 0.69 -45.40
N HIS A 95 48.40 -0.63 -45.15
CA HIS A 95 49.14 -1.73 -45.81
C HIS A 95 48.78 -3.16 -45.30
N ASP A 96 47.91 -3.84 -46.06
CA ASP A 96 48.17 -5.03 -46.90
C ASP A 96 48.74 -6.40 -46.39
N GLN A 97 48.11 -7.46 -46.92
CA GLN A 97 48.53 -8.86 -47.20
C GLN A 97 48.40 -10.05 -46.19
N HIS A 98 47.94 -11.17 -46.79
CA HIS A 98 47.50 -12.51 -46.33
C HIS A 98 48.67 -13.54 -46.11
N PRO A 99 48.50 -14.85 -45.72
CA PRO A 99 47.30 -15.72 -45.81
C PRO A 99 47.01 -16.76 -44.67
N HIS A 100 45.89 -17.48 -44.86
CA HIS A 100 45.37 -18.72 -44.23
C HIS A 100 46.35 -19.93 -44.31
N PRO A 101 46.19 -21.07 -43.55
CA PRO A 101 44.89 -21.76 -43.33
C PRO A 101 44.60 -22.62 -42.06
N ALA A 102 43.31 -22.92 -41.91
CA ALA A 102 42.66 -24.14 -41.39
C ALA A 102 43.10 -24.78 -40.04
N THR A 103 42.20 -24.76 -39.03
CA THR A 103 41.30 -25.91 -38.71
C THR A 103 40.31 -25.57 -37.59
N ALA A 104 39.13 -26.21 -37.61
CA ALA A 104 38.04 -26.19 -36.61
C ALA A 104 37.38 -27.59 -36.62
N PRO A 105 36.46 -28.01 -35.71
CA PRO A 105 35.77 -27.31 -34.60
C PRO A 105 36.10 -27.97 -33.22
N ALA A 106 35.41 -27.83 -32.09
CA ALA A 106 34.10 -27.29 -31.70
C ALA A 106 34.19 -26.81 -30.22
N SER A 107 33.96 -25.53 -29.90
CA SER A 107 32.69 -24.96 -29.41
C SER A 107 32.24 -25.42 -28.00
N ASP A 108 32.94 -24.97 -26.97
CA ASP A 108 32.33 -24.76 -25.64
C ASP A 108 31.42 -23.53 -25.71
N VAL A 109 30.13 -23.71 -25.42
CA VAL A 109 29.18 -22.60 -25.33
C VAL A 109 29.13 -22.10 -23.89
N GLU A 110 30.01 -21.16 -23.56
CA GLU A 110 29.80 -20.30 -22.40
C GLU A 110 28.47 -19.55 -22.59
N GLN A 111 27.47 -19.91 -21.80
CA GLN A 111 26.22 -19.14 -21.73
C GLN A 111 26.52 -17.81 -21.05
N LYS A 112 26.81 -16.81 -21.88
CA LYS A 112 26.88 -15.40 -21.51
C LYS A 112 25.57 -15.02 -20.83
N ALA A 113 25.59 -14.92 -19.51
CA ALA A 113 24.45 -14.48 -18.73
C ALA A 113 24.01 -13.12 -19.24
N ASP A 114 22.79 -13.05 -19.77
CA ASP A 114 22.21 -11.80 -20.24
C ASP A 114 22.03 -10.89 -19.02
N SER A 115 22.68 -9.73 -19.04
CA SER A 115 22.61 -8.79 -17.92
C SER A 115 21.15 -8.40 -17.72
N PRO A 116 20.59 -8.42 -16.48
CA PRO A 116 19.22 -8.03 -16.26
C PRO A 116 19.02 -6.63 -16.83
N GLY A 117 18.15 -6.51 -17.84
CA GLY A 117 17.87 -5.24 -18.48
C GLY A 117 17.50 -4.19 -17.43
N THR A 118 17.98 -2.97 -17.59
CA THR A 118 17.76 -1.89 -16.62
C THR A 118 16.28 -1.51 -16.57
N PHE A 119 15.51 -2.21 -15.74
CA PHE A 119 14.15 -1.84 -15.39
C PHE A 119 14.19 -0.51 -14.63
N HIS A 120 13.40 0.46 -15.08
CA HIS A 120 13.17 1.68 -14.31
C HIS A 120 12.25 1.36 -13.13
N GLU A 121 12.82 1.09 -11.95
CA GLU A 121 12.09 0.65 -10.74
C GLU A 121 11.21 1.73 -10.06
N ASP A 122 11.19 2.96 -10.55
CA ASP A 122 10.89 4.15 -9.72
C ASP A 122 9.42 4.66 -9.72
N ASP A 123 8.56 4.28 -10.67
CA ASP A 123 7.24 4.94 -10.81
C ASP A 123 6.13 4.21 -10.02
N ASP A 124 5.83 2.95 -10.34
CA ASP A 124 4.78 2.15 -9.69
C ASP A 124 5.09 1.75 -8.22
N SER A 125 6.36 1.75 -7.83
CA SER A 125 6.80 1.35 -6.48
C SER A 125 6.52 2.42 -5.41
N SER A 126 6.31 3.67 -5.84
CA SER A 126 6.06 4.83 -5.00
C SER A 126 4.57 5.15 -4.80
N VAL A 127 3.68 4.20 -5.14
CA VAL A 127 2.24 4.31 -4.95
C VAL A 127 1.73 3.06 -4.23
N VAL A 128 0.93 3.25 -3.17
CA VAL A 128 0.20 2.17 -2.49
C VAL A 128 -1.28 2.28 -2.82
N TRP A 129 -1.88 1.21 -3.35
CA TRP A 129 -3.33 1.14 -3.55
C TRP A 129 -4.03 0.59 -2.31
N GLY A 130 -5.25 1.06 -2.07
CA GLY A 130 -6.02 0.69 -0.89
C GLY A 130 -7.53 0.87 -1.06
N LEU A 131 -8.28 0.37 -0.07
CA LEU A 131 -9.71 0.59 0.07
C LEU A 131 -9.97 1.62 1.18
N ILE A 132 -10.94 2.50 0.95
CA ILE A 132 -11.50 3.39 1.97
C ILE A 132 -12.69 2.70 2.62
N TYR A 133 -12.73 2.71 3.96
CA TYR A 133 -13.91 2.40 4.77
C TYR A 133 -14.32 3.63 5.57
N ASN A 134 -15.58 3.74 6.00
CA ASN A 134 -16.05 4.79 6.91
C ASN A 134 -16.41 4.18 8.27
N LEU A 135 -15.49 4.29 9.22
CA LEU A 135 -15.63 3.67 10.54
C LEU A 135 -16.54 4.49 11.45
N THR A 136 -17.40 3.81 12.22
CA THR A 136 -17.95 4.40 13.45
C THR A 136 -16.86 4.47 14.51
N ALA A 137 -17.01 5.34 15.52
CA ALA A 137 -16.08 5.40 16.65
C ALA A 137 -15.92 4.05 17.39
N GLY A 138 -16.98 3.24 17.45
CA GLY A 138 -16.92 1.88 17.99
C GLY A 138 -16.07 0.94 17.13
N SER A 139 -16.28 0.93 15.81
CA SER A 139 -15.45 0.15 14.88
C SER A 139 -13.99 0.60 14.84
N GLU A 140 -13.72 1.89 14.99
CA GLU A 140 -12.36 2.42 15.11
C GLU A 140 -11.69 1.91 16.38
N SER A 141 -12.36 1.96 17.54
CA SER A 141 -11.85 1.42 18.82
C SER A 141 -11.58 -0.10 18.76
N ILE A 142 -12.41 -0.86 18.04
CA ILE A 142 -12.17 -2.30 17.83
C ILE A 142 -10.95 -2.53 16.94
N LEU A 143 -10.77 -1.74 15.87
CA LEU A 143 -9.58 -1.81 15.02
C LEU A 143 -8.30 -1.36 15.74
N ASP A 144 -8.38 -0.34 16.60
CA ASP A 144 -7.28 0.07 17.49
C ASP A 144 -6.77 -1.12 18.33
N GLY A 145 -7.65 -2.03 18.75
CA GLY A 145 -7.27 -3.33 19.31
C GLY A 145 -6.42 -4.19 18.36
N TYR A 146 -6.97 -4.51 17.19
CA TYR A 146 -6.31 -5.37 16.18
C TYR A 146 -4.98 -4.83 15.63
N GLU A 147 -4.83 -3.51 15.54
CA GLU A 147 -3.59 -2.85 15.10
C GLU A 147 -2.64 -2.55 16.29
N GLY A 148 -3.01 -2.98 17.50
CA GLY A 148 -2.23 -2.85 18.73
C GLY A 148 -2.00 -1.40 19.16
N HIS A 149 -2.95 -0.52 18.84
CA HIS A 149 -3.04 0.90 19.17
C HIS A 149 -3.97 1.15 20.37
N HIS A 150 -3.74 0.47 21.50
CA HIS A 150 -4.60 0.58 22.68
C HIS A 150 -3.83 0.92 23.97
N THR A 151 -4.56 1.35 25.00
CA THR A 151 -3.99 1.88 26.25
C THR A 151 -3.19 0.85 27.05
N TYR A 152 -3.51 -0.45 26.98
CA TYR A 152 -2.70 -1.48 27.63
C TYR A 152 -1.30 -1.60 27.00
N ARG A 153 -1.17 -1.38 25.69
CA ARG A 153 0.14 -1.38 25.01
C ARG A 153 0.92 -0.09 25.22
N ASN A 154 0.26 1.06 25.23
CA ASN A 154 0.89 2.37 25.49
C ASN A 154 0.01 3.18 26.47
N PRO A 155 0.21 3.02 27.79
CA PRO A 155 -0.64 3.65 28.81
C PRO A 155 -0.40 5.15 28.96
N THR A 156 0.75 5.65 28.48
CA THR A 156 1.13 7.07 28.54
C THR A 156 1.65 7.53 27.16
N PRO A 157 0.78 7.66 26.14
CA PRO A 157 1.20 8.08 24.80
C PRO A 157 1.90 9.44 24.83
N THR A 158 3.08 9.52 24.21
CA THR A 158 3.83 10.78 24.09
C THR A 158 3.28 11.59 22.92
N PRO A 159 2.77 12.82 23.12
CA PRO A 159 2.36 13.71 22.03
C PRO A 159 3.51 13.98 21.05
N ASN A 160 3.18 14.25 19.79
CA ASN A 160 4.17 14.68 18.81
C ASN A 160 4.76 16.04 19.23
N PRO A 161 6.09 16.17 19.42
CA PRO A 161 6.73 17.40 19.89
C PRO A 161 6.92 18.46 18.80
N SER A 162 6.45 18.22 17.56
CA SER A 162 6.59 19.19 16.47
C SER A 162 5.88 20.52 16.78
N PRO A 163 6.51 21.68 16.50
CA PRO A 163 5.83 22.98 16.59
C PRO A 163 4.84 23.24 15.43
N ASP A 164 4.82 22.39 14.39
CA ASP A 164 3.86 22.50 13.29
C ASP A 164 2.52 21.83 13.67
N ALA A 165 1.48 22.65 13.83
CA ALA A 165 0.14 22.19 14.18
C ALA A 165 -0.48 21.23 13.13
N GLU A 166 -0.11 21.34 11.85
CA GLU A 166 -0.59 20.43 10.81
C GLU A 166 0.23 19.12 10.77
N GLU A 167 1.48 19.13 11.22
CA GLU A 167 2.22 17.89 11.51
C GLU A 167 1.63 17.17 12.73
N VAL A 168 1.31 17.90 13.80
CA VAL A 168 0.61 17.36 14.97
C VAL A 168 -0.79 16.85 14.61
N ARG A 169 -1.54 17.53 13.74
CA ARG A 169 -2.81 17.01 13.20
C ARG A 169 -2.61 15.71 12.44
N ARG A 170 -1.61 15.64 11.55
CA ARG A 170 -1.29 14.45 10.75
C ARG A 170 -0.82 13.28 11.60
N LYS A 171 -0.10 13.55 12.69
CA LYS A 171 0.48 12.55 13.60
C LYS A 171 0.41 13.13 15.02
N PRO A 172 -0.67 12.85 15.78
CA PRO A 172 -0.86 13.46 17.11
C PRO A 172 0.10 12.91 18.19
N PHE A 173 0.56 11.67 18.04
CA PHE A 173 1.42 10.98 19.00
C PHE A 173 2.64 10.36 18.32
N LEU A 174 3.69 10.11 19.09
CA LEU A 174 4.76 9.19 18.72
C LEU A 174 4.28 7.75 18.94
N GLN A 175 4.70 6.80 18.08
CA GLN A 175 4.27 5.39 18.16
C GLN A 175 4.48 4.77 19.55
N GLY A 176 5.58 5.11 20.24
CA GLY A 176 5.90 4.54 21.55
C GLY A 176 5.96 3.02 21.50
N THR A 177 5.17 2.37 22.33
CA THR A 177 5.07 0.90 22.46
C THR A 177 3.90 0.29 21.67
N TRP A 178 3.18 1.08 20.87
CA TRP A 178 2.14 0.54 19.96
C TRP A 178 2.72 -0.24 18.79
N ASP A 179 1.91 -1.16 18.26
CA ASP A 179 2.30 -1.95 17.10
C ASP A 179 2.24 -1.15 15.80
N TYR A 180 1.18 -0.36 15.61
CA TYR A 180 1.08 0.68 14.60
C TYR A 180 0.70 2.02 15.25
N ASN A 181 1.17 3.13 14.68
CA ASN A 181 0.72 4.48 15.03
C ASN A 181 -0.41 4.93 14.08
N LYS A 182 -1.21 5.92 14.50
CA LYS A 182 -2.29 6.51 13.70
C LYS A 182 -1.81 7.77 13.01
N LEU A 183 -1.72 7.73 11.68
CA LEU A 183 -1.39 8.86 10.82
C LEU A 183 -2.62 9.23 9.98
N TYR A 184 -2.84 10.52 9.76
CA TYR A 184 -3.97 11.05 8.98
C TYR A 184 -3.44 11.63 7.67
N LEU A 185 -3.39 10.78 6.64
CA LEU A 185 -2.67 11.04 5.41
C LEU A 185 -3.61 11.45 4.26
N PRO A 186 -3.17 12.35 3.36
CA PRO A 186 -3.88 12.59 2.12
C PRO A 186 -3.75 11.38 1.20
N VAL A 187 -4.88 10.91 0.67
CA VAL A 187 -5.00 9.85 -0.33
C VAL A 187 -5.87 10.34 -1.48
N ARG A 188 -5.60 9.87 -2.70
CA ARG A 188 -6.38 10.22 -3.88
C ARG A 188 -7.37 9.11 -4.19
N VAL A 189 -8.67 9.43 -4.13
CA VAL A 189 -9.74 8.53 -4.57
C VAL A 189 -9.70 8.40 -6.08
N THR A 190 -9.63 7.16 -6.55
CA THR A 190 -9.61 6.80 -7.98
C THR A 190 -10.97 6.26 -8.44
N LYS A 191 -11.77 5.67 -7.54
CA LYS A 191 -13.11 5.16 -7.82
C LYS A 191 -13.96 5.18 -6.56
N TRP A 192 -15.12 5.84 -6.59
CA TRP A 192 -16.12 5.70 -5.52
C TRP A 192 -16.91 4.39 -5.69
N LEU A 193 -17.20 3.73 -4.58
CA LEU A 193 -18.01 2.51 -4.51
C LEU A 193 -19.36 2.77 -3.82
N GLN A 194 -19.48 3.87 -3.09
CA GLN A 194 -20.70 4.43 -2.50
C GLN A 194 -20.75 5.95 -2.75
N ASP A 195 -21.91 6.58 -2.58
CA ASP A 195 -22.08 8.01 -2.84
C ASP A 195 -21.23 8.87 -1.86
N PRO A 196 -20.24 9.65 -2.34
CA PRO A 196 -19.43 10.54 -1.49
C PRO A 196 -20.26 11.56 -0.69
N VAL A 197 -21.44 11.95 -1.19
CA VAL A 197 -22.33 12.89 -0.50
C VAL A 197 -22.85 12.29 0.81
N THR A 198 -23.03 10.97 0.90
CA THR A 198 -23.41 10.25 2.14
C THR A 198 -22.39 10.44 3.28
N TYR A 199 -21.15 10.76 2.95
CA TYR A 199 -20.06 11.00 3.91
C TYR A 199 -19.71 12.49 4.05
N GLY A 200 -20.50 13.39 3.44
CA GLY A 200 -20.25 14.83 3.44
C GLY A 200 -19.12 15.29 2.52
N VAL A 201 -18.69 14.47 1.56
CA VAL A 201 -17.65 14.83 0.57
C VAL A 201 -18.31 15.54 -0.61
N VAL A 202 -18.51 16.86 -0.46
CA VAL A 202 -19.15 17.71 -1.46
C VAL A 202 -18.14 18.15 -2.54
N GLY A 203 -18.58 18.19 -3.80
CA GLY A 203 -17.76 18.62 -4.95
C GLY A 203 -17.18 17.48 -5.79
N SER A 204 -17.26 16.23 -5.29
CA SER A 204 -16.95 15.02 -6.05
C SER A 204 -18.00 14.76 -7.13
N LYS A 205 -17.78 15.24 -8.36
CA LYS A 205 -18.70 15.07 -9.51
C LYS A 205 -18.75 13.63 -10.08
N SER A 206 -18.11 12.65 -9.44
CA SER A 206 -17.89 11.30 -9.97
C SER A 206 -18.86 10.23 -9.48
N TYR A 207 -19.97 10.59 -8.81
CA TYR A 207 -21.04 9.63 -8.54
C TYR A 207 -22.04 9.58 -9.70
N ALA A 208 -21.92 8.54 -10.53
CA ALA A 208 -22.84 8.25 -11.63
C ALA A 208 -23.53 6.90 -11.38
N PRO A 209 -24.73 6.87 -10.78
CA PRO A 209 -25.52 5.65 -10.69
C PRO A 209 -26.11 5.33 -12.07
N GLU A 210 -25.43 4.44 -12.80
CA GLU A 210 -25.80 3.78 -14.06
C GLU A 210 -26.93 4.41 -14.91
N ALA A 211 -26.58 5.38 -15.78
CA ALA A 211 -27.45 5.73 -16.91
C ALA A 211 -26.73 6.37 -18.13
N ARG A 212 -26.74 5.60 -19.24
CA ARG A 212 -26.86 5.99 -20.66
C ARG A 212 -25.65 6.15 -21.59
N SER A 213 -25.88 5.52 -22.75
CA SER A 213 -25.33 5.72 -24.10
C SER A 213 -23.83 5.52 -24.32
N LYS A 214 -23.53 4.51 -25.16
CA LYS A 214 -22.34 4.50 -26.01
C LYS A 214 -22.27 5.81 -26.79
N SER A 215 -21.32 6.67 -26.45
CA SER A 215 -20.93 7.84 -27.22
C SER A 215 -19.47 7.68 -27.59
N GLU A 216 -19.20 7.51 -28.88
CA GLU A 216 -17.86 7.34 -29.42
C GLU A 216 -17.14 8.70 -29.45
N ASN A 217 -16.65 9.12 -28.27
CA ASN A 217 -15.65 10.18 -28.10
C ASN A 217 -14.93 9.90 -26.77
N ALA A 218 -14.13 8.83 -26.77
CA ALA A 218 -13.37 8.37 -25.62
C ALA A 218 -12.03 9.11 -25.51
N ASP A 219 -12.08 10.42 -25.30
CA ASP A 219 -10.94 11.25 -24.93
C ASP A 219 -11.40 12.44 -24.06
N GLN A 220 -10.68 12.71 -22.98
CA GLN A 220 -10.89 13.83 -22.05
C GLN A 220 -12.13 13.79 -21.14
N ALA A 221 -12.34 12.67 -20.45
CA ALA A 221 -12.88 12.70 -19.09
C ALA A 221 -11.77 12.30 -18.11
N ALA A 222 -10.95 13.27 -17.67
CA ALA A 222 -10.12 13.06 -16.50
C ALA A 222 -11.07 12.93 -15.29
N GLU A 223 -11.30 11.71 -14.82
CA GLU A 223 -11.91 11.48 -13.51
C GLU A 223 -11.10 12.28 -12.49
N MET A 224 -11.73 13.32 -11.91
CA MET A 224 -11.03 14.24 -11.02
C MET A 224 -10.71 13.51 -9.72
N GLU A 225 -9.48 12.97 -9.64
CA GLU A 225 -8.94 12.29 -8.45
C GLU A 225 -9.20 13.14 -7.21
N THR A 226 -10.13 12.69 -6.37
CA THR A 226 -10.56 13.50 -5.23
C THR A 226 -9.61 13.24 -4.07
N GLY A 227 -8.86 14.26 -3.66
CA GLY A 227 -8.00 14.19 -2.48
C GLY A 227 -8.85 14.19 -1.21
N ILE A 228 -8.70 13.16 -0.38
CA ILE A 228 -9.31 13.06 0.96
C ILE A 228 -8.22 12.78 2.00
N THR A 229 -8.43 13.19 3.25
CA THR A 229 -7.61 12.76 4.39
C THR A 229 -8.23 11.51 5.01
N ALA A 230 -7.43 10.46 5.21
CA ALA A 230 -7.85 9.21 5.82
C ALA A 230 -6.87 8.78 6.93
N LEU A 231 -7.39 8.07 7.93
CA LEU A 231 -6.64 7.33 8.92
C LEU A 231 -5.86 6.19 8.24
N VAL A 232 -4.58 6.09 8.57
CA VAL A 232 -3.64 5.06 8.14
C VAL A 232 -2.88 4.57 9.37
N TYR A 233 -2.94 3.27 9.65
CA TYR A 233 -2.08 2.64 10.65
C TYR A 233 -0.69 2.42 10.06
N VAL A 234 0.37 2.94 10.68
CA VAL A 234 1.75 2.88 10.16
C VAL A 234 2.73 2.44 11.24
N ASP A 235 3.59 1.47 10.94
CA ASP A 235 4.66 1.01 11.83
C ASP A 235 5.92 1.83 11.50
N GLU A 236 6.06 2.98 12.17
CA GLU A 236 7.15 3.94 12.01
C GLU A 236 8.48 3.42 12.57
N LEU A 237 8.45 2.44 13.46
CA LEU A 237 9.66 1.85 14.06
C LEU A 237 10.27 0.76 13.17
N ARG A 238 9.46 -0.02 12.46
CA ARG A 238 9.90 -1.20 11.68
C ARG A 238 9.70 -0.94 10.19
N THR A 239 10.55 -0.06 9.65
CA THR A 239 10.47 0.44 8.27
C THR A 239 11.31 -0.34 7.25
N SER A 240 12.14 -1.26 7.72
CA SER A 240 12.87 -2.22 6.88
C SER A 240 12.01 -3.44 6.55
N PRO A 241 12.14 -4.02 5.35
CA PRO A 241 11.42 -5.23 5.00
C PRO A 241 11.85 -6.46 5.83
N GLY A 242 10.95 -7.43 5.98
CA GLY A 242 11.20 -8.68 6.70
C GLY A 242 10.43 -9.88 6.11
N PRO A 243 10.66 -11.10 6.64
CA PRO A 243 9.97 -12.31 6.17
C PRO A 243 8.48 -12.25 6.50
N VAL A 244 7.63 -12.65 5.56
CA VAL A 244 6.19 -12.77 5.81
C VAL A 244 5.89 -13.91 6.77
N LYS A 245 4.94 -13.65 7.68
CA LYS A 245 4.39 -14.66 8.57
C LYS A 245 3.47 -15.64 7.83
N PRO A 246 3.61 -16.97 7.95
CA PRO A 246 2.72 -17.91 7.26
C PRO A 246 1.25 -17.72 7.64
N GLU A 247 0.94 -17.39 8.90
CA GLU A 247 -0.43 -17.09 9.36
C GLU A 247 -0.99 -15.74 8.82
N TYR A 248 -0.17 -14.97 8.10
CA TYR A 248 -0.60 -13.77 7.39
C TYR A 248 -0.88 -14.03 5.90
N VAL A 249 -0.14 -14.94 5.27
CA VAL A 249 -0.27 -15.25 3.83
C VAL A 249 -1.70 -15.59 3.45
N GLY A 250 -2.37 -16.47 4.21
CA GLY A 250 -3.76 -16.85 3.95
C GLY A 250 -4.75 -15.69 4.01
N ARG A 251 -4.56 -14.75 4.94
CA ARG A 251 -5.41 -13.54 5.05
C ARG A 251 -5.14 -12.58 3.91
N MET A 252 -3.87 -12.43 3.52
CA MET A 252 -3.48 -11.58 2.40
C MET A 252 -3.94 -12.12 1.05
N ASN A 253 -3.95 -13.44 0.82
CA ASN A 253 -4.46 -14.02 -0.43
C ASN A 253 -5.95 -13.69 -0.65
N ARG A 254 -6.79 -13.89 0.37
CA ARG A 254 -8.20 -13.46 0.34
C ARG A 254 -8.36 -11.96 0.11
N ALA A 255 -7.56 -11.15 0.80
CA ALA A 255 -7.61 -9.68 0.71
C ALA A 255 -7.16 -9.16 -0.66
N ILE A 256 -6.15 -9.80 -1.28
CA ILE A 256 -5.73 -9.55 -2.65
C ILE A 256 -6.85 -9.89 -3.62
N ARG A 257 -7.43 -11.09 -3.52
CA ARG A 257 -8.49 -11.54 -4.42
C ARG A 257 -9.69 -10.59 -4.40
N GLN A 258 -10.23 -10.29 -3.22
CA GLN A 258 -11.40 -9.41 -3.06
C GLN A 258 -11.14 -7.96 -3.45
N SER A 259 -9.96 -7.42 -3.17
CA SER A 259 -9.65 -6.04 -3.55
C SER A 259 -9.44 -5.88 -5.07
N VAL A 260 -8.90 -6.89 -5.75
CA VAL A 260 -8.83 -6.93 -7.22
C VAL A 260 -10.23 -7.09 -7.84
N GLU A 261 -11.12 -7.90 -7.24
CA GLU A 261 -12.54 -8.01 -7.65
C GLU A 261 -13.28 -6.65 -7.57
N LEU A 262 -12.99 -5.82 -6.56
CA LEU A 262 -13.56 -4.46 -6.41
C LEU A 262 -12.97 -3.45 -7.42
N GLY A 263 -11.71 -3.63 -7.81
CA GLY A 263 -11.03 -2.85 -8.84
C GLY A 263 -9.62 -2.33 -8.50
N ILE A 264 -8.95 -2.82 -7.45
CA ILE A 264 -7.52 -2.53 -7.26
C ILE A 264 -6.73 -3.12 -8.46
N PRO A 265 -5.80 -2.37 -9.09
CA PRO A 265 -5.11 -2.84 -10.28
C PRO A 265 -4.33 -4.14 -10.04
N ARG A 266 -4.72 -5.22 -10.72
CA ARG A 266 -4.01 -6.51 -10.67
C ARG A 266 -2.51 -6.34 -10.93
N GLY A 267 -2.13 -5.52 -11.93
CA GLY A 267 -0.72 -5.26 -12.24
C GLY A 267 0.08 -4.67 -11.06
N TRP A 268 -0.54 -3.84 -10.21
CA TRP A 268 0.11 -3.34 -9.00
C TRP A 268 0.27 -4.46 -7.95
N VAL A 269 -0.76 -5.28 -7.75
CA VAL A 269 -0.70 -6.45 -6.85
C VAL A 269 0.43 -7.41 -7.25
N GLU A 270 0.52 -7.77 -8.54
CA GLU A 270 1.58 -8.65 -9.07
C GLU A 270 2.98 -8.03 -8.87
N ARG A 271 3.13 -6.72 -9.12
CA ARG A 271 4.43 -6.04 -8.98
C ARG A 271 4.83 -5.79 -7.52
N VAL A 272 3.88 -5.58 -6.60
CA VAL A 272 4.16 -5.07 -5.25
C VAL A 272 3.90 -6.11 -4.16
N MET A 273 2.73 -6.74 -4.14
CA MET A 273 2.34 -7.68 -3.08
C MET A 273 2.83 -9.11 -3.34
N ARG A 274 2.76 -9.59 -4.58
CA ARG A 274 3.12 -10.98 -4.94
C ARG A 274 4.60 -11.32 -4.80
N ARG A 275 5.48 -10.30 -4.73
CA ARG A 275 6.88 -10.46 -4.29
C ARG A 275 7.02 -11.03 -2.88
N TRP A 276 5.99 -10.94 -2.05
CA TRP A 276 5.99 -11.33 -0.64
C TRP A 276 4.90 -12.35 -0.30
N ILE A 277 3.72 -12.28 -0.94
CA ILE A 277 2.56 -13.12 -0.66
C ILE A 277 2.44 -14.22 -1.72
N VAL A 278 2.97 -15.40 -1.39
CA VAL A 278 2.87 -16.62 -2.20
C VAL A 278 1.41 -17.04 -2.37
N GLU A 279 1.03 -17.42 -3.59
CA GLU A 279 -0.33 -17.86 -3.92
C GLU A 279 -0.66 -19.26 -3.37
N GLY A 280 -1.93 -19.67 -3.46
CA GLY A 280 -2.37 -21.05 -3.19
C GLY A 280 -2.69 -21.39 -1.73
N VAL A 281 -2.35 -20.52 -0.76
CA VAL A 281 -2.76 -20.67 0.64
C VAL A 281 -3.90 -19.69 0.94
N GLU A 282 -5.13 -20.17 1.15
CA GLU A 282 -6.23 -19.35 1.71
C GLU A 282 -6.66 -19.91 3.07
N VAL A 283 -6.93 -19.03 4.04
CA VAL A 283 -7.66 -19.44 5.25
C VAL A 283 -9.16 -19.36 4.99
N GLY A 284 -9.90 -20.42 5.34
CA GLY A 284 -11.35 -20.45 5.25
C GLY A 284 -12.01 -19.30 6.02
N GLU A 285 -13.30 -19.06 5.75
CA GLU A 285 -14.07 -17.88 6.19
C GLU A 285 -13.88 -17.50 7.68
N ARG A 286 -13.75 -18.51 8.56
CA ARG A 286 -13.57 -18.33 10.01
C ARG A 286 -12.16 -18.66 10.52
N GLY A 287 -11.25 -19.11 9.66
CA GLY A 287 -10.02 -19.80 10.06
C GLY A 287 -8.99 -18.93 10.77
N TYR A 288 -8.84 -17.66 10.36
CA TYR A 288 -7.91 -16.74 11.01
C TYR A 288 -8.23 -15.27 10.71
N LEU A 289 -8.53 -14.48 11.75
CA LEU A 289 -8.69 -13.01 11.67
C LEU A 289 -7.44 -12.26 12.21
N GLY A 290 -6.53 -12.99 12.88
CA GLY A 290 -5.64 -12.43 13.91
C GLY A 290 -6.38 -12.24 15.24
N ARG A 291 -5.63 -12.04 16.34
CA ARG A 291 -6.20 -11.75 17.66
C ARG A 291 -6.20 -10.24 17.94
N SER A 292 -7.21 -9.76 18.66
CA SER A 292 -7.35 -8.36 19.08
C SER A 292 -6.39 -7.92 20.19
N ASP A 293 -5.67 -8.85 20.81
CA ASP A 293 -4.55 -8.57 21.72
C ASP A 293 -3.22 -8.29 20.97
N GLY A 294 -3.17 -8.58 19.66
CA GLY A 294 -1.98 -8.51 18.82
C GLY A 294 -0.86 -9.48 19.22
N HIS A 295 -1.13 -10.49 20.05
CA HIS A 295 -0.12 -11.42 20.57
C HIS A 295 -0.35 -12.84 20.06
N TRP A 296 0.59 -13.31 19.22
CA TRP A 296 0.70 -14.71 18.87
C TRP A 296 1.68 -15.38 19.85
N LYS A 297 1.15 -16.15 20.80
CA LYS A 297 1.91 -17.30 21.30
C LYS A 297 1.90 -18.34 20.20
N GLY A 298 3.06 -18.62 19.63
CA GLY A 298 3.21 -19.81 18.80
C GLY A 298 2.99 -21.03 19.67
N ASP A 299 2.02 -21.85 19.27
CA ASP A 299 2.20 -23.25 18.89
C ASP A 299 0.93 -23.68 18.12
N GLU A 300 0.95 -24.89 17.54
CA GLU A 300 -0.08 -25.43 16.64
C GLU A 300 -0.17 -24.78 15.24
N TYR A 301 0.80 -25.09 14.38
CA TYR A 301 0.46 -25.33 12.98
C TYR A 301 -0.30 -26.66 12.90
N ARG A 302 -1.53 -26.63 12.39
CA ARG A 302 -2.28 -27.83 12.04
C ARG A 302 -2.33 -27.96 10.52
N THR A 303 -1.23 -28.45 9.95
CA THR A 303 -1.25 -29.06 8.61
C THR A 303 -1.83 -30.47 8.73
N ASP A 304 -2.52 -30.92 7.69
CA ASP A 304 -3.34 -32.13 7.77
C ASP A 304 -2.54 -33.41 8.07
N GLY A 305 -2.89 -34.08 9.16
CA GLY A 305 -2.79 -35.55 9.26
C GLY A 305 -1.67 -36.17 10.10
N GLU A 306 -0.55 -35.49 10.38
CA GLU A 306 0.58 -36.12 11.11
C GLU A 306 1.05 -35.36 12.35
N THR A 307 1.01 -36.04 13.50
CA THR A 307 1.55 -35.57 14.77
C THR A 307 3.02 -35.97 14.88
N ILE A 308 3.94 -35.02 14.77
CA ILE A 308 5.33 -35.22 15.16
C ILE A 308 5.50 -34.72 16.60
N ASN A 309 5.63 -35.66 17.55
CA ASN A 309 6.14 -35.34 18.87
C ASN A 309 7.64 -35.01 18.73
N GLN A 310 8.09 -33.94 19.40
CA GLN A 310 9.53 -33.71 19.63
C GLN A 310 9.84 -34.06 21.08
N ASP A 311 10.81 -34.95 21.26
CA ASP A 311 11.52 -35.19 22.53
C ASP A 311 12.52 -34.06 22.82
#